data_AF-A0A660V1E3-F1
#
_entry.id   AF-A0A660V1E3-F1
#
_cell.length_a   1.000
_cell.length_b   1.000
_cell.length_c   1.000
_cell.angle_alpha   90.00
_cell.angle_beta   90.00
_cell.angle_gamma   90.00
#
_symmetry.space_group_name_H-M   'P 1'
#
loop_
_entity.id
_entity.type
_entity.pdbx_description
1 polymer ?
#
loop_
_entity_poly.entity_id
_entity_poly.type
_entity_poly.pdbx_seq_one_letter_code
_entity_poly.pdbx_strand_id
1 'polypeptide(L)'
;MSKTNLIIAVFLVTATALASVFMKWQDLTKADSGIYFSEQATLKELAKKNDVPVKEILHHLSHEDYAYWQLPRNKPLEQLAIDPAIVKHALEHEDEDNPIFDILKFVLWAVLLAVVVLYILKKKSIEKFRLIAMPLSVVIFGVALGDSPNPMEATVKIFKLFNKMTGEPVIVVISFILFTLFSIWGAKLLCSWGCHLGTLQESLFNIPLFREKNKFQVPFVVSLVSRLVFFYCIYYAAFWNRP
;
A
#
# COMPACT_ATOMS: atom_id res chain seq x y z
N MET A 1 0.57 32.65 -1.66
CA MET A 1 1.68 31.68 -1.81
C MET A 1 2.61 32.22 -2.88
N SER A 2 3.91 32.37 -2.60
CA SER A 2 4.90 32.93 -3.55
C SER A 2 4.98 32.07 -4.82
N LYS A 3 5.23 32.68 -5.99
CA LYS A 3 5.53 31.95 -7.24
C LYS A 3 6.66 30.93 -7.07
N THR A 4 7.59 31.19 -6.15
CA THR A 4 8.68 30.27 -5.80
C THR A 4 8.15 28.99 -5.14
N ASN A 5 7.18 29.09 -4.23
CA ASN A 5 6.60 27.93 -3.56
C ASN A 5 5.75 27.07 -4.51
N LEU A 6 5.18 27.68 -5.55
CA LEU A 6 4.46 26.99 -6.62
C LEU A 6 5.41 26.10 -7.44
N ILE A 7 6.54 26.66 -7.88
CA ILE A 7 7.53 25.95 -8.68
C ILE A 7 8.11 24.78 -7.87
N ILE A 8 8.41 25.00 -6.59
CA ILE A 8 8.92 23.97 -5.69
C ILE A 8 7.90 22.83 -5.51
N ALA A 9 6.62 23.15 -5.31
CA ALA A 9 5.58 22.13 -5.12
C ALA A 9 5.35 21.28 -6.38
N VAL A 10 5.27 21.92 -7.55
CA VAL A 10 5.12 21.20 -8.83
C VAL A 10 6.33 20.31 -9.08
N PHE A 11 7.55 20.85 -8.90
CA PHE A 11 8.79 20.11 -9.07
C PHE A 11 8.84 18.88 -8.15
N LEU A 12 8.53 19.04 -6.86
CA LEU A 12 8.49 17.94 -5.90
C LEU A 12 7.51 16.84 -6.32
N VAL A 13 6.28 17.20 -6.71
CA VAL A 13 5.28 16.21 -7.14
C VAL A 13 5.75 15.48 -8.39
N THR A 14 6.25 16.19 -9.41
CA THR A 14 6.75 15.56 -10.64
C THR A 14 7.99 14.70 -10.41
N ALA A 15 8.95 15.16 -9.59
CA ALA A 15 10.16 14.40 -9.29
C ALA A 15 9.83 13.10 -8.54
N THR A 16 8.84 13.15 -7.65
CA THR A 16 8.40 11.98 -6.89
C THR A 16 7.68 10.99 -7.76
N ALA A 17 6.79 11.46 -8.63
CA ALA A 17 6.10 10.62 -9.60
C ALA A 17 7.11 9.91 -10.52
N LEU A 18 8.11 10.64 -11.03
CA LEU A 18 9.18 10.07 -11.85
C LEU A 18 10.03 9.07 -11.08
N ALA A 19 10.35 9.35 -9.81
CA ALA A 19 11.11 8.42 -8.96
C ALA A 19 10.33 7.12 -8.70
N SER A 20 9.02 7.21 -8.41
CA SER A 20 8.17 6.02 -8.23
C SER A 20 8.04 5.19 -9.50
N VAL A 21 7.91 5.83 -10.66
CA VAL A 21 7.89 5.15 -11.97
C VAL A 21 9.23 4.49 -12.24
N PHE A 22 10.35 5.18 -11.99
CA PHE A 22 11.69 4.64 -12.21
C PHE A 22 12.00 3.42 -11.33
N MET A 23 11.58 3.44 -10.06
CA MET A 23 11.76 2.30 -9.15
C MET A 23 10.99 1.06 -9.64
N LYS A 24 9.70 1.20 -9.99
CA LYS A 24 8.93 0.06 -10.53
C LYS A 24 9.40 -0.39 -11.92
N TRP A 25 9.95 0.52 -12.72
CA TRP A 25 10.56 0.18 -14.01
C TRP A 25 11.76 -0.76 -13.86
N GLN A 26 12.52 -0.61 -12.76
CA GLN A 26 13.65 -1.48 -12.48
C GLN A 26 13.20 -2.91 -12.11
N ASP A 27 12.07 -3.03 -11.40
CA ASP A 27 11.47 -4.33 -11.07
C ASP A 27 10.92 -5.03 -12.34
N LEU A 28 10.29 -4.27 -13.25
CA LEU A 28 9.86 -4.72 -14.57
C LEU A 28 10.96 -5.39 -15.39
N THR A 29 12.17 -4.83 -15.37
CA THR A 29 13.29 -5.37 -16.15
C THR A 29 13.87 -6.68 -15.59
N LYS A 30 13.45 -7.12 -14.40
CA LYS A 30 13.88 -8.37 -13.77
C LYS A 30 12.90 -9.54 -13.98
N ALA A 31 11.65 -9.29 -14.36
CA ALA A 31 10.55 -10.26 -14.28
C ALA A 31 10.43 -11.25 -15.47
N ASP A 32 11.27 -11.18 -16.49
CA ASP A 32 11.06 -11.98 -17.73
C ASP A 32 11.76 -13.36 -17.72
N SER A 33 11.87 -14.00 -16.55
CA SER A 33 12.37 -15.37 -16.42
C SER A 33 11.22 -16.30 -16.06
N GLY A 34 10.71 -17.05 -17.04
CA GLY A 34 9.60 -17.97 -16.84
C GLY A 34 9.75 -18.87 -15.60
N ILE A 35 8.62 -19.16 -14.95
CA ILE A 35 8.53 -19.83 -13.65
C ILE A 35 9.32 -21.15 -13.65
N TYR A 36 10.32 -21.22 -12.78
CA TYR A 36 11.07 -22.44 -12.51
C TYR A 36 10.30 -23.31 -11.51
N PHE A 37 9.85 -24.49 -11.95
CA PHE A 37 9.19 -25.48 -11.09
C PHE A 37 9.93 -26.83 -11.13
N SER A 38 10.13 -27.44 -9.95
CA SER A 38 10.76 -28.75 -9.82
C SER A 38 10.31 -29.42 -8.52
N GLU A 39 9.80 -30.65 -8.59
CA GLU A 39 9.30 -31.42 -7.44
C GLU A 39 10.42 -31.84 -6.48
N GLN A 40 11.66 -31.89 -6.95
CA GLN A 40 12.83 -32.22 -6.16
C GLN A 40 13.39 -31.00 -5.40
N ALA A 41 12.98 -29.78 -5.79
CA ALA A 41 13.43 -28.57 -5.15
C ALA A 41 12.71 -28.35 -3.82
N THR A 42 13.42 -27.74 -2.87
CA THR A 42 12.81 -27.28 -1.62
C THR A 42 11.99 -26.02 -1.84
N LEU A 43 10.99 -25.74 -0.99
CA LEU A 43 10.24 -24.47 -1.02
C LEU A 43 11.17 -23.25 -0.99
N LYS A 44 12.29 -23.34 -0.27
CA LYS A 44 13.30 -22.29 -0.20
C LYS A 44 14.07 -22.10 -1.51
N GLU A 45 14.36 -23.17 -2.24
CA GLU A 45 15.03 -23.10 -3.54
C GLU A 45 14.10 -22.62 -4.64
N LEU A 46 12.84 -23.04 -4.62
CA LEU A 46 11.82 -22.53 -5.55
C LEU A 46 11.58 -21.04 -5.34
N ALA A 47 11.40 -20.60 -4.10
CA ALA A 47 11.35 -19.19 -3.74
C ALA A 47 12.56 -18.41 -4.28
N LYS A 48 13.77 -18.92 -4.04
CA LYS A 48 15.00 -18.24 -4.47
C LYS A 48 15.14 -18.18 -5.99
N LYS A 49 14.74 -19.22 -6.72
CA LYS A 49 14.86 -19.27 -8.18
C LYS A 49 13.81 -18.44 -8.91
N ASN A 50 12.64 -18.26 -8.31
CA ASN A 50 11.57 -17.43 -8.85
C ASN A 50 11.56 -16.00 -8.27
N ASP A 51 12.56 -15.65 -7.44
CA ASP A 51 12.63 -14.37 -6.71
C ASP A 51 11.39 -14.06 -5.82
N VAL A 52 10.63 -15.09 -5.46
CA VAL A 52 9.44 -14.97 -4.60
C VAL A 52 9.79 -15.29 -3.15
N PRO A 53 9.41 -14.46 -2.17
CA PRO A 53 9.50 -14.76 -0.74
C PRO A 53 8.82 -16.09 -0.38
N VAL A 54 9.53 -17.00 0.30
CA VAL A 54 8.96 -18.29 0.79
C VAL A 54 7.65 -18.11 1.55
N LYS A 55 7.50 -16.99 2.28
CA LYS A 55 6.30 -16.70 3.06
C LYS A 55 5.08 -16.41 2.20
N GLU A 56 5.24 -15.84 1.01
CA GLU A 56 4.12 -15.56 0.09
C GLU A 56 3.60 -16.86 -0.51
N ILE A 57 4.51 -17.75 -0.91
CA ILE A 57 4.15 -19.13 -1.29
C ILE A 57 3.37 -19.81 -0.16
N LEU A 58 3.88 -19.75 1.09
CA LEU A 58 3.18 -20.31 2.26
C LEU A 58 1.85 -19.61 2.57
N HIS A 59 1.74 -18.31 2.30
CA HIS A 59 0.52 -17.54 2.50
C HIS A 59 -0.58 -17.97 1.53
N HIS A 60 -0.26 -18.13 0.25
CA HIS A 60 -1.20 -18.65 -0.74
C HIS A 60 -1.60 -20.08 -0.43
N LEU A 61 -0.65 -20.93 -0.07
CA LEU A 61 -0.95 -22.28 0.39
C LEU A 61 -1.90 -22.25 1.61
N SER A 62 -1.71 -21.31 2.54
CA SER A 62 -2.55 -21.22 3.73
C SER A 62 -4.03 -20.88 3.47
N HIS A 63 -4.37 -20.39 2.27
CA HIS A 63 -5.76 -20.21 1.86
C HIS A 63 -6.48 -21.54 1.62
N GLU A 64 -5.75 -22.61 1.26
CA GLU A 64 -6.31 -23.96 1.16
C GLU A 64 -6.30 -24.68 2.50
N ASP A 65 -5.16 -24.68 3.21
CA ASP A 65 -5.05 -25.27 4.54
C ASP A 65 -4.11 -24.44 5.43
N TYR A 66 -4.63 -23.98 6.56
CA TYR A 66 -3.86 -23.23 7.56
C TYR A 66 -2.65 -24.02 8.10
N ALA A 67 -2.70 -25.36 8.09
CA ALA A 67 -1.59 -26.22 8.49
C ALA A 67 -0.32 -25.98 7.64
N TYR A 68 -0.48 -25.47 6.41
CA TYR A 68 0.63 -25.21 5.51
C TYR A 68 1.58 -24.11 6.03
N TRP A 69 1.15 -23.23 6.94
CA TRP A 69 2.05 -22.27 7.58
C TRP A 69 3.22 -22.92 8.34
N GLN A 70 3.06 -24.17 8.78
CA GLN A 70 4.05 -24.90 9.58
C GLN A 70 4.96 -25.80 8.74
N LEU A 71 4.86 -25.76 7.42
CA LEU A 71 5.62 -26.66 6.56
C LEU A 71 7.14 -26.45 6.69
N PRO A 72 7.91 -27.55 6.75
CA PRO A 72 9.36 -27.47 6.81
C PRO A 72 9.92 -26.96 5.47
N ARG A 73 10.49 -25.75 5.49
CA ARG A 73 10.98 -25.01 4.31
C ARG A 73 12.16 -25.65 3.59
N ASN A 74 12.87 -26.54 4.29
CA ASN A 74 14.11 -27.18 3.80
C ASN A 74 13.88 -28.61 3.32
N LYS A 75 12.63 -29.11 3.31
CA LYS A 75 12.33 -30.43 2.75
C LYS A 75 11.94 -30.31 1.28
N PRO A 76 12.32 -31.29 0.43
CA PRO A 76 11.83 -31.39 -0.95
C PRO A 76 10.31 -31.47 -0.98
N LEU A 77 9.69 -30.92 -2.03
CA LEU A 77 8.23 -30.96 -2.20
C LEU A 77 7.67 -32.38 -2.21
N GLU A 78 8.37 -33.34 -2.81
CA GLU A 78 7.98 -34.75 -2.84
C GLU A 78 7.80 -35.37 -1.43
N GLN A 79 8.50 -34.84 -0.43
CA GLN A 79 8.37 -35.29 0.96
C GLN A 79 7.30 -34.54 1.74
N LEU A 80 6.76 -33.48 1.19
CA LEU A 80 5.63 -32.75 1.73
C LEU A 80 4.36 -33.40 1.17
N ALA A 81 3.40 -33.72 2.03
CA ALA A 81 2.12 -34.28 1.59
C ALA A 81 1.22 -33.19 0.98
N ILE A 82 1.73 -32.47 -0.02
CA ILE A 82 1.09 -31.34 -0.70
C ILE A 82 1.06 -31.68 -2.18
N ASP A 83 -0.05 -31.41 -2.84
CA ASP A 83 -0.14 -31.53 -4.29
C ASP A 83 0.81 -30.51 -4.97
N PRO A 84 1.77 -30.96 -5.80
CA PRO A 84 2.65 -30.08 -6.56
C PRO A 84 1.89 -29.05 -7.41
N ALA A 85 0.67 -29.37 -7.85
CA ALA A 85 -0.17 -28.48 -8.65
C ALA A 85 -0.57 -27.21 -7.88
N ILE A 86 -0.85 -27.31 -6.57
CA ILE A 86 -1.23 -26.16 -5.73
C ILE A 86 -0.02 -25.23 -5.58
N VAL A 87 1.17 -25.80 -5.38
CA VAL A 87 2.41 -25.02 -5.24
C VAL A 87 2.76 -24.32 -6.54
N LYS A 88 2.55 -24.99 -7.68
CA LYS A 88 2.72 -24.39 -8.99
C LYS A 88 1.73 -23.24 -9.23
N HIS A 89 0.45 -23.44 -8.89
CA HIS A 89 -0.57 -22.40 -8.98
C HIS A 89 -0.24 -21.20 -8.08
N ALA A 90 0.24 -21.43 -6.86
CA ALA A 90 0.67 -20.36 -5.95
C ALA A 90 1.87 -19.56 -6.49
N LEU A 91 2.76 -20.19 -7.26
CA LEU A 91 3.87 -19.52 -7.94
C LEU A 91 3.41 -18.74 -9.17
N GLU A 92 2.48 -19.30 -9.94
CA GLU A 92 1.88 -18.63 -11.12
C GLU A 92 1.08 -17.38 -10.71
N HIS A 93 0.40 -17.41 -9.58
CA HIS A 93 -0.38 -16.28 -9.10
C HIS A 93 0.46 -15.05 -8.69
N GLU A 94 1.71 -15.26 -8.28
CA GLU A 94 2.65 -14.17 -7.98
C GLU A 94 3.26 -13.57 -9.25
N ASP A 95 3.29 -14.31 -10.37
CA ASP A 95 3.83 -13.84 -11.66
C ASP A 95 2.76 -13.10 -12.50
N GLU A 96 1.47 -13.32 -12.22
CA GLU A 96 0.35 -12.63 -12.91
C GLU A 96 0.18 -11.16 -12.52
N ASP A 97 0.96 -10.67 -11.56
CA ASP A 97 0.85 -9.31 -11.02
C ASP A 97 1.36 -8.29 -12.04
N ASN A 98 0.47 -7.85 -12.95
CA ASN A 98 0.83 -7.06 -14.11
C ASN A 98 1.49 -5.71 -13.73
N PRO A 99 2.81 -5.60 -13.86
CA PRO A 99 3.55 -4.44 -13.35
C PRO A 99 3.22 -3.14 -14.12
N ILE A 100 2.76 -3.27 -15.37
CA ILE A 100 2.33 -2.15 -16.22
C ILE A 100 1.07 -1.47 -15.68
N PHE A 101 0.06 -2.25 -15.26
CA PHE A 101 -1.16 -1.71 -14.66
C PHE A 101 -0.84 -0.96 -13.38
N ASP A 102 0.12 -1.49 -12.65
CA ASP A 102 0.62 -0.92 -11.42
C ASP A 102 1.32 0.42 -11.64
N ILE A 103 2.24 0.53 -12.60
CA ILE A 103 2.85 1.82 -12.96
C ILE A 103 1.78 2.81 -13.43
N LEU A 104 0.83 2.37 -14.24
CA LEU A 104 -0.26 3.21 -14.74
C LEU A 104 -1.09 3.81 -13.59
N LYS A 105 -1.42 3.02 -12.55
CA LYS A 105 -2.10 3.51 -11.34
C LYS A 105 -1.32 4.66 -10.69
N PHE A 106 -0.01 4.50 -10.51
CA PHE A 106 0.85 5.52 -9.90
C PHE A 106 0.94 6.80 -10.73
N VAL A 107 1.06 6.68 -12.05
CA VAL A 107 1.08 7.83 -12.97
C VAL A 107 -0.25 8.57 -12.92
N LEU A 108 -1.37 7.86 -13.00
CA LEU A 108 -2.71 8.44 -12.93
C LEU A 108 -2.94 9.18 -11.60
N TRP A 109 -2.46 8.60 -10.50
CA TRP A 109 -2.53 9.21 -9.17
C TRP A 109 -1.67 10.48 -9.05
N ALA A 110 -0.44 10.46 -9.58
CA ALA A 110 0.42 11.63 -9.61
C ALA A 110 -0.17 12.77 -10.45
N VAL A 111 -0.77 12.44 -11.60
CA VAL A 111 -1.48 13.41 -12.45
C VAL A 111 -2.68 14.01 -11.71
N LEU A 112 -3.47 13.19 -11.03
CA LEU A 112 -4.58 13.68 -10.20
C LEU A 112 -4.10 14.69 -9.16
N LEU A 113 -3.05 14.35 -8.40
CA LEU A 113 -2.48 15.25 -7.40
C LEU A 113 -1.97 16.56 -8.01
N ALA A 114 -1.28 16.48 -9.15
CA ALA A 114 -0.81 17.67 -9.86
C ALA A 114 -1.98 18.57 -10.29
N VAL A 115 -3.05 18.00 -10.85
CA VAL A 115 -4.26 18.73 -11.24
C VAL A 115 -4.92 19.40 -10.04
N VAL A 116 -5.07 18.68 -8.92
CA VAL A 116 -5.63 19.21 -7.67
C VAL A 116 -4.80 20.38 -7.16
N VAL A 117 -3.47 20.23 -7.11
CA VAL A 117 -2.55 21.28 -6.66
C VAL A 117 -2.68 22.52 -7.56
N LEU A 118 -2.64 22.35 -8.89
CA LEU A 118 -2.83 23.46 -9.84
C LEU A 118 -4.20 24.14 -9.69
N TYR A 119 -5.25 23.37 -9.40
CA TYR A 119 -6.60 23.90 -9.21
C TYR A 119 -6.71 24.73 -7.93
N ILE A 120 -6.18 24.22 -6.81
CA ILE A 120 -6.11 24.92 -5.52
C ILE A 120 -5.37 26.25 -5.67
N LEU A 121 -4.33 26.28 -6.50
CA LEU A 121 -3.51 27.47 -6.73
C LEU A 121 -4.19 28.52 -7.63
N LYS A 122 -5.08 28.10 -8.54
CA LYS A 122 -5.74 28.99 -9.50
C LYS A 122 -7.06 29.59 -9.01
N LYS A 123 -7.77 28.99 -8.03
CA LYS A 123 -9.11 29.44 -7.63
C LYS A 123 -9.25 29.74 -6.14
N LYS A 124 -10.03 30.79 -5.85
CA LYS A 124 -10.43 31.22 -4.50
C LYS A 124 -11.62 30.44 -3.93
N SER A 125 -12.33 29.65 -4.75
CA SER A 125 -13.51 28.86 -4.36
C SER A 125 -13.29 27.37 -4.68
N ILE A 126 -12.87 26.62 -3.66
CA ILE A 126 -12.55 25.17 -3.73
C ILE A 126 -13.75 24.30 -3.32
N GLU A 127 -14.77 24.88 -2.67
CA GLU A 127 -15.81 24.12 -1.96
C GLU A 127 -16.62 23.19 -2.89
N LYS A 128 -17.06 23.68 -4.05
CA LYS A 128 -17.82 22.86 -5.02
C LYS A 128 -16.97 21.77 -5.68
N PHE A 129 -15.72 22.09 -6.01
CA PHE A 129 -14.80 21.12 -6.59
C PHE A 129 -14.48 20.01 -5.58
N ARG A 130 -14.25 20.38 -4.32
CA ARG A 130 -13.93 19.46 -3.23
C ARG A 130 -15.05 18.45 -2.97
N LEU A 131 -16.29 18.90 -2.99
CA LEU A 131 -17.48 18.04 -2.80
C LEU A 131 -17.62 16.93 -3.86
N ILE A 132 -17.14 17.16 -5.09
CA ILE A 132 -17.29 16.20 -6.20
C ILE A 132 -16.00 15.41 -6.41
N ALA A 133 -14.85 16.09 -6.41
CA ALA A 133 -13.56 15.49 -6.74
C ALA A 133 -13.09 14.49 -5.68
N MET A 134 -13.34 14.75 -4.40
CA MET A 134 -12.92 13.86 -3.31
C MET A 134 -13.66 12.51 -3.32
N PRO A 135 -15.01 12.43 -3.37
CA PRO A 135 -15.66 11.13 -3.47
C PRO A 135 -15.34 10.42 -4.79
N LEU A 136 -15.18 11.16 -5.89
CA LEU A 136 -14.81 10.56 -7.17
C LEU A 136 -13.42 9.91 -7.13
N SER A 137 -12.43 10.55 -6.48
CA SER A 137 -11.11 9.94 -6.34
C SER A 137 -11.15 8.69 -5.46
N VAL A 138 -11.95 8.67 -4.40
CA VAL A 138 -12.14 7.47 -3.57
C VAL A 138 -12.74 6.32 -4.37
N VAL A 139 -13.75 6.59 -5.21
CA VAL A 139 -14.37 5.54 -6.03
C VAL A 139 -13.39 5.01 -7.08
N ILE A 140 -12.71 5.90 -7.81
CA ILE A 140 -11.80 5.49 -8.89
C ILE A 140 -10.56 4.78 -8.34
N PHE A 141 -9.88 5.41 -7.39
CA PHE A 141 -8.58 4.92 -6.92
C PHE A 141 -8.65 4.03 -5.69
N GLY A 142 -9.68 4.20 -4.85
CA GLY A 142 -9.87 3.37 -3.66
C GLY A 142 -10.67 2.10 -3.92
N VAL A 143 -11.69 2.15 -4.80
CA VAL A 143 -12.57 0.99 -5.08
C VAL A 143 -12.22 0.32 -6.41
N ALA A 144 -12.14 1.08 -7.50
CA ALA A 144 -11.96 0.48 -8.83
C ALA A 144 -10.51 0.04 -9.10
N LEU A 145 -9.50 0.79 -8.64
CA LEU A 145 -8.09 0.46 -8.87
C LEU A 145 -7.46 -0.40 -7.75
N GLY A 146 -8.18 -0.59 -6.63
CA GLY A 146 -7.92 -1.63 -5.62
C GLY A 146 -6.68 -1.47 -4.75
N ASP A 147 -5.71 -0.65 -5.14
CA ASP A 147 -4.52 -0.43 -4.34
C ASP A 147 -3.93 0.95 -4.60
N SER A 148 -3.57 1.65 -3.53
CA SER A 148 -3.16 3.04 -3.66
C SER A 148 -2.06 3.41 -2.68
N PRO A 149 -1.06 4.18 -3.13
CA PRO A 149 0.08 4.54 -2.32
C PRO A 149 -0.39 5.33 -1.11
N ASN A 150 -0.37 4.67 0.04
CA ASN A 150 -0.70 5.31 1.29
C ASN A 150 0.53 5.28 2.21
N PRO A 151 0.77 6.37 2.96
CA PRO A 151 1.95 6.46 3.83
C PRO A 151 1.93 5.42 4.95
N MET A 152 0.74 4.91 5.30
CA MET A 152 0.58 3.86 6.31
C MET A 152 1.14 2.52 5.80
N GLU A 153 0.92 2.20 4.53
CA GLU A 153 1.39 0.98 3.88
C GLU A 153 2.91 1.02 3.73
N ALA A 154 3.49 2.15 3.35
CA ALA A 154 4.93 2.34 3.38
C ALA A 154 5.50 2.10 4.79
N THR A 155 4.82 2.61 5.82
CA THR A 155 5.20 2.38 7.23
C THR A 155 5.15 0.89 7.59
N VAL A 156 4.07 0.20 7.24
CA VAL A 156 3.89 -1.23 7.50
C VAL A 156 4.92 -2.07 6.72
N LYS A 157 5.25 -1.70 5.48
CA LYS A 157 6.27 -2.37 4.65
C LYS A 157 7.65 -2.34 5.30
N ILE A 158 8.01 -1.26 6.00
CA ILE A 158 9.28 -1.21 6.77
C ILE A 158 9.26 -2.15 7.95
N PHE A 159 8.15 -2.19 8.71
CA PHE A 159 8.04 -3.13 9.82
C PHE A 159 8.07 -4.59 9.32
N LYS A 160 7.48 -4.85 8.15
CA LYS A 160 7.60 -6.13 7.45
C LYS A 160 9.06 -6.41 7.05
N LEU A 161 9.79 -5.43 6.51
CA LEU A 161 11.21 -5.55 6.18
C LEU A 161 12.09 -5.85 7.40
N PHE A 162 11.89 -5.13 8.52
CA PHE A 162 12.63 -5.38 9.77
C PHE A 162 12.40 -6.80 10.30
N ASN A 163 11.22 -7.36 10.05
CA ASN A 163 10.90 -8.75 10.38
C ASN A 163 11.31 -9.76 9.29
N LYS A 164 12.16 -9.36 8.33
CA LYS A 164 12.59 -10.15 7.17
C LYS A 164 11.40 -10.77 6.42
N MET A 165 10.30 -10.03 6.27
CA MET A 165 9.08 -10.56 5.67
C MET A 165 9.05 -10.37 4.16
N THR A 166 9.51 -9.24 3.60
CA THR A 166 9.58 -9.01 2.14
C THR A 166 10.37 -7.74 1.75
N GLY A 167 10.89 -7.71 0.52
CA GLY A 167 11.34 -6.52 -0.21
C GLY A 167 12.84 -6.20 -0.20
N GLU A 168 13.33 -5.56 -1.25
CA GLU A 168 14.67 -4.96 -1.27
C GLU A 168 14.76 -3.86 -0.19
N PRO A 169 15.70 -3.98 0.77
CA PRO A 169 15.73 -3.11 1.95
C PRO A 169 15.93 -1.64 1.59
N VAL A 170 16.63 -1.37 0.49
CA VAL A 170 16.93 -0.03 0.02
C VAL A 170 15.66 0.70 -0.44
N ILE A 171 14.82 0.05 -1.24
CA ILE A 171 13.59 0.66 -1.82
C ILE A 171 12.60 1.01 -0.71
N VAL A 172 12.43 0.11 0.26
CA VAL A 172 11.50 0.30 1.39
C VAL A 172 11.95 1.46 2.29
N VAL A 173 13.25 1.55 2.59
CA VAL A 173 13.80 2.64 3.41
C VAL A 173 13.70 3.98 2.68
N ILE A 174 14.01 4.03 1.38
CA ILE A 174 13.88 5.28 0.60
C ILE A 174 12.41 5.71 0.54
N SER A 175 11.49 4.78 0.27
CA SER A 175 10.06 5.06 0.26
C SER A 175 9.59 5.63 1.60
N PHE A 176 10.06 5.07 2.72
CA PHE A 176 9.74 5.60 4.04
C PHE A 176 10.22 7.02 4.27
N ILE A 177 11.50 7.28 3.99
CA ILE A 177 12.12 8.59 4.20
C ILE A 177 11.37 9.62 3.35
N LEU A 178 11.07 9.26 2.10
CA LEU A 178 10.34 10.09 1.18
C LEU A 178 8.93 10.39 1.71
N PHE A 179 8.14 9.38 2.10
CA PHE A 179 6.80 9.59 2.68
C PHE A 179 6.83 10.37 3.99
N THR A 180 7.87 10.19 4.82
CA THR A 180 8.04 10.92 6.09
C THR A 180 8.28 12.41 5.83
N LEU A 181 9.22 12.73 4.93
CA LEU A 181 9.49 14.10 4.50
C LEU A 181 8.24 14.74 3.87
N PHE A 182 7.53 13.98 3.05
CA PHE A 182 6.26 14.39 2.47
C PHE A 182 5.16 14.62 3.51
N SER A 183 5.13 13.86 4.60
CA SER A 183 4.20 14.14 5.69
C SER A 183 4.54 15.46 6.37
N ILE A 184 5.81 15.81 6.54
CA ILE A 184 6.21 17.06 7.18
C ILE A 184 5.86 18.27 6.29
N TRP A 185 6.14 18.17 4.98
CA TRP A 185 5.97 19.28 4.04
C TRP A 185 4.57 19.37 3.42
N GLY A 186 3.86 18.24 3.37
CA GLY A 186 2.65 18.06 2.57
C GLY A 186 1.56 17.23 3.25
N ALA A 187 1.61 16.98 4.56
CA ALA A 187 0.62 16.15 5.27
C ALA A 187 -0.82 16.52 4.93
N LYS A 188 -1.16 17.80 4.85
CA LYS A 188 -2.54 18.21 4.51
C LYS A 188 -2.91 17.87 3.06
N LEU A 189 -2.00 18.02 2.11
CA LEU A 189 -2.27 17.69 0.70
C LEU A 189 -2.34 16.17 0.49
N LEU A 190 -1.36 15.43 1.02
CA LEU A 190 -1.32 13.98 0.89
C LEU A 190 -2.45 13.29 1.65
N CYS A 191 -2.71 13.64 2.91
CA CYS A 191 -3.78 12.98 3.65
C CYS A 191 -5.18 13.39 3.16
N SER A 192 -5.39 14.62 2.65
CA SER A 192 -6.70 15.00 2.12
C SER A 192 -6.96 14.54 0.69
N TRP A 193 -5.94 14.43 -0.16
CA TRP A 193 -6.13 14.17 -1.60
C TRP A 193 -5.36 12.96 -2.14
N GLY A 194 -4.25 12.58 -1.52
CA GLY A 194 -3.44 11.44 -1.94
C GLY A 194 -3.86 10.13 -1.29
N CYS A 195 -4.29 10.17 -0.03
CA CYS A 195 -4.76 9.01 0.72
C CYS A 195 -6.28 8.87 0.63
N HIS A 196 -6.76 7.83 -0.04
CA HIS A 196 -8.21 7.60 -0.26
C HIS A 196 -9.00 7.50 1.05
N LEU A 197 -8.41 6.92 2.11
CA LEU A 197 -9.05 6.90 3.43
C LEU A 197 -9.20 8.30 4.04
N GLY A 198 -8.17 9.14 3.93
CA GLY A 198 -8.23 10.51 4.41
C GLY A 198 -9.14 11.39 3.56
N THR A 199 -9.16 11.18 2.24
CA THR A 199 -10.11 11.81 1.31
C THR A 199 -11.54 11.40 1.59
N LEU A 200 -11.79 10.13 1.94
CA LEU A 200 -13.11 9.66 2.34
C LEU A 200 -13.56 10.33 3.65
N GLN A 201 -12.68 10.39 4.65
CA GLN A 201 -12.97 11.08 5.91
C GLN A 201 -13.33 12.54 5.66
N GLU A 202 -12.50 13.26 4.90
CA GLU A 202 -12.74 14.67 4.56
C GLU A 202 -14.01 14.84 3.71
N SER A 203 -14.33 13.90 2.82
CA SER A 203 -15.59 13.91 2.04
C SER A 203 -16.80 13.79 2.96
N LEU A 204 -16.79 12.82 3.88
CA LEU A 204 -17.87 12.60 4.84
C LEU A 204 -18.11 13.83 5.72
N PHE A 205 -17.05 14.52 6.14
CA PHE A 205 -17.17 15.77 6.92
C PHE A 205 -17.75 16.94 6.10
N ASN A 206 -17.58 16.95 4.78
CA ASN A 206 -18.08 18.02 3.91
C ASN A 206 -19.53 17.85 3.47
N ILE A 207 -20.12 16.66 3.62
CA ILE A 207 -21.52 16.43 3.26
C ILE A 207 -22.41 17.29 4.17
N PRO A 208 -23.28 18.15 3.62
CA PRO A 208 -24.08 19.10 4.39
C PRO A 208 -25.00 18.41 5.41
N LEU A 209 -25.44 17.18 5.13
CA LEU A 209 -26.25 16.35 6.02
C LEU A 209 -25.55 16.02 7.36
N PHE A 210 -24.22 15.85 7.33
CA PHE A 210 -23.42 15.59 8.53
C PHE A 210 -22.85 16.88 9.13
N ARG A 211 -22.74 17.96 8.34
CA ARG A 211 -22.16 19.25 8.77
C ARG A 211 -22.90 19.89 9.94
N GLU A 212 -24.23 19.74 10.04
CA GLU A 212 -25.01 20.25 11.19
C GLU A 212 -24.82 19.42 12.47
N LYS A 213 -24.67 18.10 12.34
CA LYS A 213 -24.43 17.20 13.49
C LYS A 213 -22.96 17.17 13.94
N ASN A 214 -22.03 17.58 13.07
CA ASN A 214 -20.58 17.54 13.28
C ASN A 214 -19.99 18.72 14.07
N LYS A 215 -20.80 19.54 14.76
CA LYS A 215 -20.27 20.49 15.76
C LYS A 215 -19.65 19.79 16.98
N PHE A 216 -19.91 18.49 17.14
CA PHE A 216 -19.32 17.68 18.18
C PHE A 216 -17.89 17.30 17.81
N GLN A 217 -16.94 18.18 18.13
CA GLN A 217 -15.53 17.86 18.07
C GLN A 217 -15.25 16.85 19.18
N VAL A 218 -15.02 15.59 18.80
CA VAL A 218 -14.61 14.57 19.77
C VAL A 218 -13.29 15.04 20.38
N PRO A 219 -13.22 15.26 21.70
CA PRO A 219 -11.99 15.73 22.32
C PRO A 219 -10.87 14.72 22.03
N PHE A 220 -9.68 15.22 21.73
CA PHE A 220 -8.53 14.42 21.30
C PHE A 220 -8.27 13.23 22.24
N VAL A 221 -8.46 13.45 23.55
CA VAL A 221 -8.32 12.44 24.60
C VAL A 221 -9.27 11.26 24.39
N VAL A 222 -10.54 11.50 24.04
CA VAL A 222 -11.53 10.43 23.81
C VAL A 222 -11.18 9.62 22.57
N SER A 223 -10.72 10.28 21.50
CA SER A 223 -10.22 9.57 20.31
C SER A 223 -8.97 8.75 20.60
N LEU A 224 -8.08 9.22 21.47
CA LEU A 224 -6.86 8.49 21.82
C LEU A 224 -7.17 7.30 22.74
N VAL A 225 -7.99 7.51 23.76
CA VAL A 225 -8.40 6.47 24.71
C VAL A 225 -9.14 5.35 23.99
N SER A 226 -10.11 5.67 23.13
CA SER A 226 -10.84 4.65 22.36
C SER A 226 -9.91 3.80 21.48
N ARG A 227 -8.92 4.42 20.81
CA ARG A 227 -7.93 3.69 20.00
C ARG A 227 -7.03 2.79 20.86
N LEU A 228 -6.56 3.29 22.02
CA LEU A 228 -5.72 2.50 22.93
C LEU A 228 -6.49 1.31 23.50
N VAL A 229 -7.75 1.51 23.91
CA VAL A 229 -8.61 0.42 24.41
C VAL A 229 -8.80 -0.63 23.33
N PHE A 230 -9.14 -0.23 22.10
CA PHE A 230 -9.35 -1.17 21.00
C PHE A 230 -8.09 -1.96 20.66
N PHE A 231 -6.93 -1.29 20.63
CA PHE A 231 -5.64 -1.93 20.43
C PHE A 231 -5.34 -2.94 21.54
N TYR A 232 -5.61 -2.57 22.80
CA TYR A 232 -5.40 -3.45 23.94
C TYR A 232 -6.33 -4.67 23.92
N CYS A 233 -7.60 -4.50 23.53
CA CYS A 233 -8.55 -5.59 23.37
C CYS A 233 -8.09 -6.59 22.29
N ILE A 234 -7.66 -6.10 21.13
CA ILE A 234 -7.12 -6.96 20.06
C ILE A 234 -5.84 -7.66 20.54
N TYR A 235 -4.93 -6.93 21.17
CA TYR A 235 -3.70 -7.49 21.72
C TYR A 235 -4.01 -8.62 22.70
N TYR A 236 -4.93 -8.39 23.65
CA TYR A 236 -5.32 -9.39 24.63
C TYR A 236 -5.99 -10.59 23.97
N ALA A 237 -6.93 -10.38 23.04
CA ALA A 237 -7.58 -11.47 22.31
C ALA A 237 -6.59 -12.31 21.49
N ALA A 238 -5.62 -11.66 20.83
CA ALA A 238 -4.61 -12.33 20.03
C ALA A 238 -3.56 -13.09 20.85
N PHE A 239 -3.23 -12.60 22.05
CA PHE A 239 -2.25 -13.25 22.93
C PHE A 239 -2.87 -14.29 23.87
N TRP A 240 -4.12 -14.10 24.29
CA TRP A 240 -4.83 -15.02 25.18
C TRP A 240 -5.19 -16.34 24.49
N ASN A 241 -5.38 -16.33 23.18
CA ASN A 241 -5.78 -17.51 22.40
C ASN A 241 -4.60 -18.26 21.76
N ARG A 242 -3.36 -17.99 22.17
CA ARG A 242 -2.21 -18.81 21.76
C ARG A 242 -1.99 -19.94 22.79
N PRO A 243 -2.11 -21.22 22.38
CA PRO A 243 -1.70 -22.35 23.21
C PRO A 243 -0.18 -22.37 23.45
#